data_AF-A0A7X4JK59-F1
#
_entry.id   AF-A0A7X4JK59-F1
#
_cell.length_a   1.000
_cell.length_b   1.000
_cell.length_c   1.000
_cell.angle_alpha   90.00
_cell.angle_beta   90.00
_cell.angle_gamma   90.00
#
_symmetry.space_group_name_H-M   'P 1'
#
loop_
_entity.id
_entity.type
_entity.pdbx_description
1 polymer ?
#
loop_
_entity_poly.entity_id
_entity_poly.type
_entity_poly.pdbx_seq_one_letter_code
_entity_poly.pdbx_strand_id
1 'polypeptide(L)'
;MMSTIRRASAGTVVGVASQAPASTASGRIRQRLQAARASFLANDNIAAYLQEGELEALQEEVVEQVRGLLKALVIDVDNDHNTAETAERVARMYLHEVFKGRYHPQPKVASFPNVKEL
;
A
#
# COMPACT_ATOMS: atom_id res chain seq x y z
N MET A 1 -17.88 44.52 5.93
CA MET A 1 -19.07 43.65 5.95
C MET A 1 -18.81 42.51 4.97
N MET A 2 -18.52 41.33 5.52
CA MET A 2 -18.54 39.96 4.95
C MET A 2 -18.29 39.76 3.44
N SER A 3 -17.11 39.24 3.10
CA SER A 3 -16.91 38.47 1.86
C SER A 3 -16.78 36.99 2.24
N THR A 4 -17.85 36.25 2.00
CA THR A 4 -18.01 34.84 2.35
C THR A 4 -17.51 33.97 1.19
N ILE A 5 -16.28 33.48 1.27
CA ILE A 5 -15.77 32.46 0.36
C ILE A 5 -16.47 31.14 0.70
N ARG A 6 -17.44 30.73 -0.14
CA ARG A 6 -18.04 29.39 -0.10
C ARG A 6 -16.96 28.35 -0.40
N ARG A 7 -16.57 27.59 0.61
CA ARG A 7 -15.75 26.38 0.47
C ARG A 7 -16.59 25.33 -0.28
N ALA A 8 -16.14 24.92 -1.46
CA ALA A 8 -16.73 23.79 -2.17
C ALA A 8 -16.55 22.52 -1.33
N SER A 9 -17.65 21.82 -1.03
CA SER A 9 -17.63 20.52 -0.38
C SER A 9 -17.07 19.50 -1.38
N ALA A 10 -15.93 18.90 -1.05
CA ALA A 10 -15.43 17.72 -1.75
C ALA A 10 -16.49 16.62 -1.62
N GLY A 11 -17.12 16.26 -2.74
CA GLY A 11 -18.07 15.16 -2.80
C GLY A 11 -17.37 13.87 -2.41
N THR A 12 -17.87 13.22 -1.35
CA THR A 12 -17.47 11.88 -0.97
C THR A 12 -17.94 10.93 -2.06
N VAL A 13 -17.06 10.60 -3.00
CA VAL A 13 -17.19 9.39 -3.82
C VAL A 13 -17.04 8.20 -2.88
N VAL A 14 -18.16 7.72 -2.35
CA VAL A 14 -18.24 6.42 -1.67
C VAL A 14 -18.16 5.37 -2.78
N GLY A 15 -16.94 5.14 -3.27
CA GLY A 15 -16.65 3.98 -4.09
C GLY A 15 -16.80 2.75 -3.20
N VAL A 16 -17.78 1.90 -3.52
CA VAL A 16 -17.93 0.58 -2.94
C VAL A 16 -16.79 -0.29 -3.49
N ALA A 17 -15.57 -0.03 -3.04
CA ALA A 17 -14.47 -0.96 -3.22
C ALA A 17 -14.81 -2.16 -2.33
N SER A 18 -15.10 -3.30 -2.96
CA SER A 18 -15.22 -4.60 -2.28
C SER A 18 -14.05 -4.73 -1.31
N GLN A 19 -14.34 -4.67 0.01
CA GLN A 19 -13.29 -4.84 1.00
C GLN A 19 -12.80 -6.28 0.89
N ALA A 20 -11.48 -6.47 0.74
CA ALA A 20 -10.90 -7.80 0.74
C ALA A 20 -11.37 -8.58 1.98
N PRO A 21 -11.77 -9.85 1.83
CA PRO A 21 -12.33 -10.60 2.93
C PRO A 21 -11.31 -10.74 4.06
N ALA A 22 -11.79 -10.85 5.30
CA ALA A 22 -10.94 -10.96 6.49
C ALA A 22 -9.95 -12.14 6.45
N SER A 23 -10.19 -13.14 5.58
CA SER A 23 -9.31 -14.28 5.36
C SER A 23 -8.03 -13.94 4.59
N THR A 24 -7.95 -12.82 3.86
CA THR A 24 -6.75 -12.43 3.12
C THR A 24 -5.77 -11.65 4.01
N ALA A 25 -4.50 -11.56 3.58
CA ALA A 25 -3.49 -10.80 4.30
C ALA A 25 -3.88 -9.31 4.35
N SER A 26 -4.27 -8.74 3.21
CA SER A 26 -4.73 -7.34 3.15
C SER A 26 -5.98 -7.10 3.98
N GLY A 27 -6.89 -8.08 4.06
CA GLY A 27 -8.08 -8.06 4.91
C GLY A 27 -7.74 -7.99 6.40
N ARG A 28 -6.87 -8.88 6.89
CA ARG A 28 -6.41 -8.89 8.29
C ARG A 28 -5.70 -7.60 8.68
N ILE A 29 -4.77 -7.13 7.84
CA ILE A 29 -4.03 -5.87 8.06
C ILE A 29 -5.03 -4.70 8.14
N ARG A 30 -6.00 -4.63 7.23
CA ARG A 30 -7.03 -3.58 7.21
C ARG A 30 -7.88 -3.60 8.47
N GLN A 31 -8.34 -4.77 8.91
CA GLN A 31 -9.10 -4.90 10.15
C GLN A 31 -8.31 -4.40 11.36
N ARG A 32 -7.02 -4.73 11.43
CA ARG A 32 -6.13 -4.28 12.50
C ARG A 32 -5.97 -2.76 12.52
N LEU A 33 -5.74 -2.16 11.34
CA LEU A 33 -5.65 -0.70 11.18
C LEU A 33 -6.96 0.00 11.60
N GLN A 34 -8.11 -0.54 11.18
CA GLN A 34 -9.42 -0.01 11.55
C GLN A 34 -9.70 -0.13 13.05
N ALA A 35 -9.39 -1.29 13.65
CA ALA A 35 -9.56 -1.51 15.09
C ALA A 35 -8.70 -0.55 15.92
N ALA A 36 -7.48 -0.25 15.45
CA ALA A 36 -6.60 0.74 16.04
C ALA A 36 -6.97 2.20 15.73
N ARG A 37 -7.98 2.44 14.89
CA ARG A 37 -8.33 3.78 14.34
C ARG A 37 -7.14 4.49 13.70
N ALA A 38 -6.24 3.72 13.10
CA ALA A 38 -5.06 4.22 12.42
C ALA A 38 -5.41 4.73 11.02
N SER A 39 -4.73 5.79 10.57
CA SER A 39 -4.76 6.23 9.17
C SER A 39 -3.97 5.24 8.31
N PHE A 40 -4.45 4.97 7.09
CA PHE A 40 -3.79 4.09 6.13
C PHE A 40 -3.85 4.64 4.70
N LEU A 41 -3.79 5.97 4.57
CA LEU A 41 -3.63 6.67 3.29
C LEU A 41 -2.35 6.21 2.60
N ALA A 42 -2.22 6.43 1.29
CA ALA A 42 -1.16 5.86 0.47
C ALA A 42 0.27 6.12 1.00
N ASN A 43 0.51 7.29 1.60
CA ASN A 43 1.83 7.70 2.12
C ASN A 43 2.05 7.35 3.59
N ASP A 44 1.07 6.78 4.27
CA ASP A 44 1.20 6.39 5.68
C ASP A 44 2.11 5.17 5.82
N ASN A 45 2.91 5.15 6.88
CA ASN A 45 3.65 3.97 7.31
C ASN A 45 2.74 3.08 8.17
N ILE A 46 2.63 1.81 7.81
CA ILE A 46 1.81 0.82 8.51
C ILE A 46 2.65 -0.29 9.15
N ALA A 47 3.98 -0.15 9.20
CA ALA A 47 4.89 -1.20 9.65
C ALA A 47 4.58 -1.67 11.09
N ALA A 48 4.15 -0.75 11.96
CA ALA A 48 3.75 -1.07 13.34
C ALA A 48 2.50 -1.98 13.45
N TYR A 49 1.75 -2.15 12.35
CA TYR A 49 0.54 -2.96 12.30
C TYR A 49 0.74 -4.26 11.53
N LEU A 50 1.95 -4.55 11.05
CA LEU A 50 2.26 -5.82 10.40
C LEU A 50 2.73 -6.84 11.45
N GLN A 51 2.32 -8.09 11.27
CA GLN A 51 2.81 -9.24 12.02
C GLN A 51 3.84 -10.01 11.18
N GLU A 52 4.60 -10.89 11.84
CA GLU A 52 5.58 -11.75 11.17
C GLU A 52 4.91 -12.60 10.06
N GLY A 53 5.53 -12.63 8.88
CA GLY A 53 5.00 -13.35 7.72
C GLY A 53 3.89 -12.63 6.94
N GLU A 54 3.32 -11.53 7.47
CA GLU A 54 2.20 -10.85 6.79
C GLU A 54 2.63 -10.07 5.56
N LEU A 55 3.88 -9.59 5.51
CA LEU A 55 4.38 -8.88 4.33
C LEU A 55 4.56 -9.85 3.17
N GLU A 56 5.05 -11.05 3.44
CA GLU A 56 5.20 -12.15 2.50
C GLU A 56 3.83 -12.61 1.97
N ALA A 57 2.88 -12.83 2.88
CA ALA A 57 1.51 -13.20 2.50
C ALA A 57 0.80 -12.08 1.70
N LEU A 58 1.08 -10.81 2.03
CA LEU A 58 0.58 -9.67 1.25
C LEU A 58 1.22 -9.63 -0.14
N GLN A 59 2.51 -9.98 -0.27
CA GLN A 59 3.18 -10.09 -1.56
C GLN A 59 2.51 -11.14 -2.44
N GLU A 60 2.25 -12.34 -1.92
CA GLU A 60 1.53 -13.40 -2.64
C GLU A 60 0.14 -12.92 -3.10
N GLU A 61 -0.60 -12.25 -2.24
CA GLU A 61 -1.90 -11.67 -2.60
C GLU A 61 -1.76 -10.65 -3.75
N VAL A 62 -0.73 -9.80 -3.73
CA VAL A 62 -0.46 -8.83 -4.80
C VAL A 62 0.00 -9.52 -6.09
N VAL A 63 0.75 -10.62 -6.04
CA VAL A 63 1.10 -11.42 -7.22
C VAL A 63 -0.16 -11.85 -7.96
N GLU A 64 -1.14 -12.41 -7.24
CA GLU A 64 -2.40 -12.85 -7.86
C GLU A 64 -3.18 -11.67 -8.45
N GLN A 65 -3.18 -10.50 -7.80
CA GLN A 65 -3.81 -9.30 -8.36
C GLN A 65 -3.10 -8.79 -9.62
N VAL A 66 -1.76 -8.80 -9.65
CA VAL A 66 -0.99 -8.41 -10.85
C VAL A 66 -1.20 -9.42 -11.97
N ARG A 67 -1.24 -10.72 -11.66
CA ARG A 67 -1.58 -11.76 -12.64
C ARG A 67 -2.97 -11.53 -13.23
N GLY A 68 -3.95 -11.18 -12.39
CA GLY A 68 -5.29 -10.76 -12.81
C GLY A 68 -5.29 -9.52 -13.71
N LEU A 69 -4.48 -8.50 -13.38
CA LEU A 69 -4.28 -7.31 -14.21
C LEU A 69 -3.73 -7.68 -15.59
N LEU A 70 -2.70 -8.52 -15.66
CA LEU A 70 -2.11 -8.97 -16.92
C LEU A 70 -3.14 -9.72 -17.78
N LYS A 71 -3.92 -10.64 -17.17
CA LYS A 71 -5.04 -11.32 -17.85
C LYS A 71 -6.06 -10.32 -18.39
N ALA A 72 -6.40 -9.27 -17.64
CA ALA A 72 -7.32 -8.22 -18.08
C ALA A 72 -6.79 -7.38 -19.24
N LEU A 73 -5.47 -7.29 -19.41
CA LEU A 73 -4.81 -6.69 -20.57
C LEU A 73 -4.78 -7.61 -21.80
N VAL A 74 -5.47 -8.76 -21.76
CA VAL A 74 -5.50 -9.77 -22.82
C VAL A 74 -4.11 -10.37 -23.09
N ILE A 75 -3.33 -10.54 -22.01
CA ILE A 75 -2.02 -11.19 -22.03
C ILE A 75 -2.19 -12.64 -21.59
N ASP A 76 -1.70 -13.58 -22.38
CA ASP A 76 -1.72 -15.01 -22.08
C ASP A 76 -0.61 -15.40 -21.09
N VAL A 77 -0.82 -15.05 -19.81
CA VAL A 77 0.15 -15.34 -18.74
C VAL A 77 0.31 -16.82 -18.40
N ASP A 78 -0.56 -17.68 -18.94
CA ASP A 78 -0.51 -19.12 -18.68
C ASP A 78 0.41 -19.83 -19.71
N ASN A 79 0.57 -19.27 -20.93
CA ASN A 79 1.40 -19.85 -22.00
C ASN A 79 2.59 -18.98 -22.45
N ASP A 80 2.70 -17.72 -22.04
CA ASP A 80 3.82 -16.84 -22.40
C ASP A 80 4.95 -16.86 -21.34
N HIS A 81 6.12 -17.37 -21.76
CA HIS A 81 7.31 -17.45 -20.92
C HIS A 81 7.81 -16.07 -20.43
N ASN A 82 7.53 -14.98 -21.15
CA ASN A 82 7.96 -13.63 -20.73
C ASN A 82 7.15 -13.10 -19.56
N THR A 83 5.93 -13.59 -19.38
CA THR A 83 4.99 -13.07 -18.39
C THR A 83 4.84 -13.99 -17.18
N ALA A 84 5.39 -15.21 -17.24
CA ALA A 84 5.37 -16.21 -16.17
C ALA A 84 5.83 -15.67 -14.80
N GLU A 85 6.95 -14.93 -14.75
CA GLU A 85 7.53 -14.35 -13.51
C GLU A 85 7.26 -12.84 -13.34
N THR A 86 6.51 -12.24 -14.27
CA THR A 86 6.31 -10.79 -14.28
C THR A 86 5.49 -10.33 -13.08
N ALA A 87 4.48 -11.12 -12.67
CA ALA A 87 3.65 -10.78 -11.53
C ALA A 87 4.44 -10.76 -10.22
N GLU A 88 5.31 -11.74 -10.01
CA GLU A 88 6.19 -11.90 -8.86
C GLU A 88 7.19 -10.74 -8.76
N ARG A 89 7.81 -10.39 -9.89
CA ARG A 89 8.76 -9.27 -9.95
C ARG A 89 8.09 -7.94 -9.66
N VAL A 90 6.91 -7.69 -10.24
CA VAL A 90 6.17 -6.44 -10.02
C VAL A 90 5.71 -6.34 -8.57
N ALA A 91 5.16 -7.40 -7.98
CA ALA A 91 4.73 -7.41 -6.58
C ALA A 91 5.90 -7.11 -5.64
N ARG A 92 7.05 -7.80 -5.83
CA ARG A 92 8.27 -7.58 -5.05
C ARG A 92 8.77 -6.15 -5.17
N MET A 93 8.89 -5.63 -6.39
CA MET A 93 9.32 -4.25 -6.65
C MET A 93 8.41 -3.25 -5.94
N TYR A 94 7.08 -3.43 -6.02
CA TYR A 94 6.14 -2.51 -5.37
C TYR A 94 6.26 -2.53 -3.85
N LEU A 95 6.34 -3.69 -3.20
CA LEU A 95 6.36 -3.78 -1.75
C LEU A 95 7.74 -3.42 -1.15
N HIS A 96 8.82 -3.86 -1.79
CA HIS A 96 10.17 -3.77 -1.22
C HIS A 96 11.01 -2.62 -1.78
N GLU A 97 10.58 -1.98 -2.88
CA GLU A 97 11.31 -0.86 -3.49
C GLU A 97 10.44 0.40 -3.53
N VAL A 98 9.35 0.40 -4.29
CA VAL A 98 8.52 1.60 -4.53
C VAL A 98 7.81 2.07 -3.26
N PHE A 99 7.13 1.16 -2.55
CA PHE A 99 6.41 1.43 -1.31
C PHE A 99 7.15 0.89 -0.08
N LYS A 100 8.48 0.71 -0.15
CA LYS A 100 9.26 0.18 0.97
C LYS A 100 8.99 0.90 2.29
N GLY A 101 8.95 2.24 2.22
CA GLY A 101 8.71 3.12 3.36
C GLY A 101 7.31 3.01 3.98
N ARG A 102 6.35 2.34 3.32
CA ARG A 102 5.04 2.03 3.89
C ARG A 102 5.09 0.83 4.85
N TYR A 103 5.91 -0.17 4.53
CA TYR A 103 5.89 -1.47 5.22
C TYR A 103 7.06 -1.69 6.18
N HIS A 104 8.11 -0.88 6.10
CA HIS A 104 9.28 -0.99 6.97
C HIS A 104 9.35 0.16 7.98
N PRO A 105 9.84 -0.08 9.21
CA PRO A 105 10.04 0.98 10.19
C PRO A 105 10.92 2.11 9.64
N GLN A 106 10.60 3.35 10.02
CA GLN A 106 11.42 4.49 9.65
C GLN A 106 12.85 4.33 10.22
N PRO A 107 13.90 4.57 9.42
CA PRO A 107 15.27 4.51 9.93
C PRO A 107 15.52 5.57 10.99
N LYS A 108 16.44 5.29 11.92
CA LYS A 108 16.85 6.26 12.94
C LYS A 108 17.50 7.47 12.26
N VAL A 109 17.00 8.66 12.55
CA VAL A 109 17.61 9.92 12.08
C VAL A 109 18.79 10.21 12.99
N ALA A 110 20.00 10.29 12.42
CA ALA A 110 21.16 10.82 13.11
C ALA A 110 21.17 12.35 12.95
N SER A 111 21.10 13.08 14.06
CA SER A 111 21.35 14.52 14.06
C SER A 111 22.80 14.78 14.46
N PHE A 112 23.47 15.62 13.68
CA PHE A 112 24.76 16.19 14.06
C PHE A 112 24.52 17.62 14.54
N PRO A 113 25.11 18.04 15.67
CA PRO A 113 25.01 19.43 16.12
C PRO A 113 25.65 20.35 15.07
N ASN A 114 24.91 21.35 14.60
CA ASN A 114 25.46 22.37 13.70
C ASN A 114 26.37 23.32 14.51
N VAL A 115 27.65 23.37 14.16
CA VAL A 115 28.68 24.18 14.87
C VAL A 115 28.72 25.64 14.39
N LYS A 116 27.61 26.15 13.85
CA LYS A 116 27.52 27.57 13.46
C LYS A 116 26.25 28.15 14.05
N GLU A 117 26.40 28.86 15.15
CA GLU A 117 25.52 29.98 15.47
C GLU A 117 25.77 31.03 14.38
N LEU A 118 24.70 31.43 13.68
CA LEU A 118 24.68 32.59 12.79
C LEU A 118 24.14 33.78 13.57
#